data_AF-A0A101WTJ8-F1
#
_entry.id   AF-A0A101WTJ8-F1
#
_cell.length_a   1.000
_cell.length_b   1.000
_cell.length_c   1.000
_cell.angle_alpha   90.00
_cell.angle_beta   90.00
_cell.angle_gamma   90.00
#
_symmetry.space_group_name_H-M   'P 1'
#
loop_
_entity.id
_entity.type
_entity.pdbx_description
1 polymer ?
#
loop_
_entity_poly.entity_id
_entity_poly.type
_entity_poly.pdbx_seq_one_letter_code
_entity_poly.pdbx_strand_id
1 'polypeptide(L)'
;MDTSTLTESSIFICRTGTGEKHPLVLGVANGGTTVTLTPTQPFIRGGSYELYLNCSIKSKGGKALAQAMRMPFTIFAPPPDNSRYTLWTGSMPASVAPDKEWQIDFSREIDVSTLADTTIFICKAGTGERHRVTVGVASGPDNRATAVRVTPVQPYTGGGSYVLYIEKSLKSKSDFFLRQGIRLPFLVSIKQPLSRTALKQRRLPALRQYGHDFLRQRNSWDIFRTFAAMPDVD
;
A
#
# COMPACT_ATOMS: atom_id res chain seq x y z
N MET A 1 15.57 30.83 -17.63
CA MET A 1 15.18 29.90 -18.72
C MET A 1 14.75 30.68 -19.94
N ASP A 2 14.98 30.17 -21.14
CA ASP A 2 14.44 30.74 -22.38
C ASP A 2 13.01 30.22 -22.59
N THR A 3 12.02 31.09 -22.36
CA THR A 3 10.60 30.73 -22.39
C THR A 3 10.11 30.41 -23.80
N SER A 4 10.78 30.90 -24.84
CA SER A 4 10.42 30.58 -26.23
C SER A 4 10.65 29.10 -26.58
N THR A 5 11.52 28.43 -25.83
CA THR A 5 11.80 27.00 -26.00
C THR A 5 10.84 26.08 -25.23
N LEU A 6 9.95 26.65 -24.42
CA LEU A 6 8.97 25.91 -23.62
C LEU A 6 7.67 25.73 -24.40
N THR A 7 7.62 24.67 -25.18
CA THR A 7 6.48 24.29 -26.01
C THR A 7 5.99 22.88 -25.65
N GLU A 8 4.81 22.49 -26.16
CA GLU A 8 4.26 21.14 -26.04
C GLU A 8 5.06 20.04 -26.77
N SER A 9 6.10 20.42 -27.53
CA SER A 9 7.08 19.50 -28.10
C SER A 9 8.36 19.40 -27.26
N SER A 10 8.59 20.35 -26.35
CA SER A 10 9.73 20.37 -25.44
C SER A 10 9.43 19.71 -24.10
N ILE A 11 8.22 19.93 -23.57
CA ILE A 11 7.74 19.35 -22.32
C ILE A 11 6.30 18.92 -22.49
N PHE A 12 6.04 17.64 -22.24
CA PHE A 12 4.70 17.07 -22.35
C PHE A 12 4.58 15.81 -21.49
N ILE A 13 3.34 15.42 -21.20
CA ILE A 13 3.04 14.16 -20.54
C ILE A 13 2.31 13.27 -21.53
N CYS A 14 2.73 12.02 -21.67
CA CYS A 14 2.01 11.03 -22.45
C CYS A 14 1.44 9.94 -21.55
N ARG A 15 0.26 9.43 -21.89
CA ARG A 15 -0.27 8.20 -21.29
C ARG A 15 0.51 7.01 -21.87
N THR A 16 1.07 6.19 -20.98
CA THR A 16 1.78 4.97 -21.36
C THR A 16 0.81 3.98 -22.01
N GLY A 17 1.22 3.34 -23.10
CA GLY A 17 0.41 2.37 -23.85
C GLY A 17 -0.38 2.98 -25.00
N THR A 18 -0.95 4.18 -24.85
CA THR A 18 -1.65 4.87 -25.95
C THR A 18 -0.78 5.92 -26.64
N GLY A 19 0.22 6.48 -25.96
CA GLY A 19 1.04 7.59 -26.46
C GLY A 19 0.31 8.93 -26.51
N GLU A 20 -0.96 8.96 -26.11
CA GLU A 20 -1.81 10.15 -26.10
C GLU A 20 -1.22 11.21 -25.18
N LYS A 21 -1.10 12.45 -25.67
CA LYS A 21 -0.64 13.57 -24.87
C LYS A 21 -1.73 14.02 -23.90
N HIS A 22 -1.38 14.14 -22.62
CA HIS A 22 -2.26 14.75 -21.63
C HIS A 22 -2.22 16.28 -21.78
N PRO A 23 -3.37 16.97 -21.80
CA PRO A 23 -3.41 18.40 -22.04
C PRO A 23 -2.90 19.18 -20.83
N LEU A 24 -2.02 20.15 -21.10
CA LEU A 24 -1.25 20.89 -20.12
C LEU A 24 -1.12 22.36 -20.54
N VAL A 25 -1.06 23.26 -19.56
CA VAL A 25 -0.57 24.62 -19.73
C VAL A 25 0.82 24.70 -19.11
N LEU A 26 1.79 25.20 -19.89
CA LEU A 26 3.14 25.48 -19.43
C LEU A 26 3.20 26.90 -18.86
N GLY A 27 3.80 27.03 -17.68
CA GLY A 27 4.09 28.32 -17.07
C GLY A 27 5.52 28.41 -16.59
N VAL A 28 5.93 29.60 -16.16
CA VAL A 28 7.26 29.86 -15.62
C VAL A 28 7.13 30.69 -14.36
N ALA A 29 7.84 30.27 -13.30
CA ALA A 29 7.82 30.89 -11.98
C ALA A 29 9.25 31.18 -11.48
N ASN A 30 9.34 31.78 -10.29
CA ASN A 30 10.59 32.03 -9.57
C ASN A 30 11.66 32.74 -10.42
N GLY A 31 11.27 33.87 -11.02
CA GLY A 31 12.19 34.67 -11.85
C GLY A 31 12.73 33.95 -13.10
N GLY A 32 12.04 32.91 -13.58
CA GLY A 32 12.47 32.17 -14.77
C GLY A 32 13.30 30.92 -14.48
N THR A 33 13.28 30.41 -13.25
CA THR A 33 14.07 29.24 -12.83
C THR A 33 13.22 27.98 -12.63
N THR A 34 11.89 28.10 -12.61
CA THR A 34 10.96 26.99 -12.41
C THR A 34 9.96 26.94 -13.56
N VAL A 35 9.76 25.76 -14.17
CA VAL A 35 8.64 25.50 -15.10
C VAL A 35 7.48 24.93 -14.32
N THR A 36 6.27 25.45 -14.52
CA THR A 36 5.05 24.95 -13.87
C THR A 36 4.22 24.12 -14.84
N LEU A 37 3.93 22.90 -14.37
CA LEU A 37 3.06 21.85 -14.90
C LEU A 37 1.58 22.02 -14.57
N THR A 38 0.70 22.61 -15.40
CA THR A 38 -0.74 22.69 -15.04
C THR A 38 -1.61 21.81 -15.96
N PRO A 39 -2.03 20.61 -15.52
CA PRO A 39 -3.02 19.82 -16.24
C PRO A 39 -4.34 20.58 -16.37
N THR A 40 -4.89 20.64 -17.59
CA THR A 40 -6.21 21.25 -17.83
C THR A 40 -7.34 20.24 -17.76
N GLN A 41 -7.00 18.95 -17.69
CA GLN A 41 -7.93 17.86 -17.48
C GLN A 41 -7.42 16.93 -16.37
N PRO A 42 -8.33 16.29 -15.60
CA PRO A 42 -7.94 15.30 -14.62
C PRO A 42 -7.30 14.10 -15.30
N PHE A 43 -6.27 13.53 -14.67
CA PHE A 43 -5.72 12.26 -15.12
C PHE A 43 -6.69 11.11 -14.86
N ILE A 44 -6.62 10.07 -15.70
CA ILE A 44 -7.41 8.86 -15.53
C ILE A 44 -6.82 8.03 -14.39
N ARG A 45 -7.67 7.69 -13.41
CA ARG A 45 -7.30 6.85 -12.27
C ARG A 45 -6.83 5.46 -12.74
N GLY A 46 -5.77 4.93 -12.14
CA GLY A 46 -5.13 3.68 -12.57
C GLY A 46 -4.27 3.82 -13.83
N GLY A 47 -4.22 5.00 -14.45
CA GLY A 47 -3.40 5.28 -15.62
C GLY A 47 -1.91 5.41 -15.29
N SER A 48 -1.06 4.94 -16.21
CA SER A 48 0.38 5.18 -16.19
C SER A 48 0.72 6.28 -17.20
N TYR A 49 1.63 7.16 -16.82
CA TYR A 49 2.02 8.34 -17.57
C TYR A 49 3.53 8.54 -17.51
N GLU A 50 4.06 9.26 -18.48
CA GLU A 50 5.47 9.63 -18.52
C GLU A 50 5.60 11.11 -18.88
N LEU A 51 6.32 11.86 -18.03
CA LEU A 51 6.69 13.24 -18.29
C LEU A 51 7.99 13.27 -19.09
N TYR A 52 7.95 13.93 -20.24
CA TYR A 52 9.06 14.11 -21.16
C TYR A 52 9.62 15.51 -21.06
N LEU A 53 10.95 15.63 -20.95
CA LEU A 53 11.69 16.87 -21.14
C LEU A 53 12.73 16.64 -22.23
N ASN A 54 12.63 17.38 -23.33
CA ASN A 54 13.52 17.21 -24.47
C ASN A 54 14.73 18.16 -24.42
N CYS A 55 15.79 17.83 -25.18
CA CYS A 55 16.99 18.65 -25.29
C CYS A 55 16.77 20.02 -25.96
N SER A 56 15.57 20.31 -26.46
CA SER A 56 15.23 21.61 -27.07
C SER A 56 15.08 22.74 -26.05
N ILE A 57 14.90 22.42 -24.77
CA ILE A 57 14.78 23.39 -23.68
C ILE A 57 16.12 24.11 -23.48
N LYS A 58 16.11 25.45 -23.45
CA LYS A 58 17.33 26.26 -23.29
C LYS A 58 17.30 27.16 -22.05
N SER A 59 18.49 27.41 -21.52
CA SER A 59 18.73 28.53 -20.60
C SER A 59 18.66 29.87 -21.34
N LYS A 60 18.57 30.99 -20.61
CA LYS A 60 18.62 32.34 -21.24
C LYS A 60 19.93 32.60 -21.98
N GLY A 61 21.02 31.93 -21.58
CA GLY A 61 22.31 31.98 -22.27
C GLY A 61 22.41 31.03 -23.47
N GLY A 62 21.30 30.45 -23.94
CA GLY A 62 21.26 29.58 -25.12
C GLY A 62 21.74 28.14 -24.91
N LYS A 63 22.35 27.82 -23.77
CA LYS A 63 22.75 26.45 -23.43
C LYS A 63 21.53 25.54 -23.29
N ALA A 64 21.48 24.49 -24.10
CA ALA A 64 20.43 23.47 -24.10
C ALA A 64 20.55 22.50 -22.92
N LEU A 65 19.44 21.82 -22.60
CA LEU A 65 19.46 20.68 -21.70
C LEU A 65 20.36 19.59 -22.28
N ALA A 66 21.29 19.07 -21.47
CA ALA A 66 22.32 18.15 -21.95
C ALA A 66 21.77 16.79 -22.39
N GLN A 67 20.66 16.34 -21.79
CA GLN A 67 20.03 15.06 -22.08
C GLN A 67 18.52 15.17 -21.89
N ALA A 68 17.76 14.45 -22.74
CA ALA A 68 16.32 14.33 -22.56
C ALA A 68 16.01 13.49 -21.33
N MET A 69 15.03 13.91 -20.54
CA MET A 69 14.60 13.20 -19.33
C MET A 69 13.22 12.62 -19.54
N ARG A 70 13.01 11.43 -18.97
CA ARG A 70 11.72 10.77 -18.90
C ARG A 70 11.44 10.37 -17.46
N MET A 71 10.27 10.72 -16.97
CA MET A 71 9.88 10.46 -15.58
C MET A 71 8.53 9.73 -15.57
N PRO A 72 8.51 8.41 -15.33
CA PRO A 72 7.27 7.67 -15.24
C PRO A 72 6.57 7.96 -13.91
N PHE A 73 5.24 8.03 -13.94
CA PHE A 73 4.40 8.09 -12.76
C PHE A 73 3.07 7.40 -13.01
N THR A 74 2.41 6.96 -11.94
CA THR A 74 1.12 6.29 -12.01
C THR A 74 0.11 7.04 -11.17
N ILE A 75 -1.11 7.17 -11.69
CA ILE A 75 -2.24 7.67 -10.92
C ILE A 75 -2.88 6.49 -10.24
N PHE A 76 -3.09 6.59 -8.92
CA PHE A 76 -3.71 5.51 -8.17
C PHE A 76 -5.08 5.15 -8.72
N ALA A 77 -5.34 3.84 -8.84
CA ALA A 77 -6.66 3.32 -9.11
C ALA A 77 -7.63 3.73 -7.99
N PRO A 78 -8.94 3.86 -8.28
CA PRO A 78 -9.91 4.04 -7.21
C PRO A 78 -9.87 2.82 -6.26
N PRO A 79 -10.25 2.99 -4.98
CA PRO A 79 -10.50 1.84 -4.11
C PRO A 79 -11.48 0.86 -4.77
N PRO A 80 -11.39 -0.44 -4.46
CA PRO A 80 -12.41 -1.39 -4.87
C PRO A 80 -13.80 -0.96 -4.41
N ASP A 81 -14.83 -1.30 -5.20
CA ASP A 81 -16.22 -1.11 -4.79
C ASP A 81 -16.52 -2.01 -3.58
N ASN A 82 -16.71 -1.38 -2.41
CA ASN A 82 -16.96 -2.06 -1.16
C ASN A 82 -18.24 -2.89 -1.15
N SER A 83 -19.21 -2.64 -2.04
CA SER A 83 -20.45 -3.43 -2.15
C SER A 83 -20.17 -4.90 -2.53
N ARG A 84 -19.04 -5.15 -3.20
CA ARG A 84 -18.60 -6.49 -3.61
C ARG A 84 -18.03 -7.33 -2.48
N TYR A 85 -17.81 -6.75 -1.29
CA TYR A 85 -17.15 -7.40 -0.18
C TYR A 85 -18.01 -7.39 1.09
N THR A 86 -17.99 -8.51 1.80
CA THR A 86 -18.48 -8.59 3.17
C THR A 86 -17.49 -7.92 4.10
N LEU A 87 -17.98 -7.11 5.05
CA LEU A 87 -17.15 -6.55 6.11
C LEU A 87 -16.73 -7.67 7.07
N TRP A 88 -15.43 -7.76 7.37
CA TRP A 88 -14.95 -8.64 8.44
C TRP A 88 -15.49 -8.19 9.80
N THR A 89 -16.11 -9.11 10.54
CA THR A 89 -16.75 -8.85 11.84
C THR A 89 -16.01 -9.43 13.03
N GLY A 90 -14.86 -10.08 12.81
CA GLY A 90 -14.04 -10.60 13.91
C GLY A 90 -13.45 -9.48 14.77
N SER A 91 -13.13 -9.81 16.03
CA SER A 91 -12.54 -8.86 16.97
C SER A 91 -11.19 -8.34 16.48
N MET A 92 -11.01 -7.02 16.57
CA MET A 92 -9.78 -6.32 16.17
C MET A 92 -9.45 -5.24 17.20
N PRO A 93 -8.17 -5.05 17.59
CA PRO A 93 -7.76 -3.86 18.33
C PRO A 93 -8.13 -2.58 17.60
N ALA A 94 -8.32 -1.51 18.37
CA ALA A 94 -8.65 -0.18 17.84
C ALA A 94 -7.60 0.36 16.86
N SER A 95 -6.33 -0.06 17.01
CA SER A 95 -5.28 0.21 16.02
C SER A 95 -4.20 -0.88 16.06
N VAL A 96 -3.42 -0.99 14.97
CA VAL A 96 -2.33 -1.94 14.83
C VAL A 96 -0.98 -1.22 14.68
N ALA A 97 0.11 -1.90 15.00
CA ALA A 97 1.46 -1.35 14.83
C ALA A 97 1.78 -1.09 13.32
N PRO A 98 2.66 -0.11 13.01
CA PRO A 98 3.10 0.17 11.64
C PRO A 98 3.70 -1.00 10.86
N ASP A 99 4.20 -2.03 11.55
CA ASP A 99 4.79 -3.25 10.99
C ASP A 99 3.85 -4.46 11.07
N LYS A 100 2.55 -4.23 11.27
CA LYS A 100 1.56 -5.32 11.41
C LYS A 100 1.57 -6.27 10.21
N GLU A 101 1.93 -7.52 10.50
CA GLU A 101 1.67 -8.65 9.62
C GLU A 101 0.31 -9.28 9.91
N TRP A 102 -0.33 -9.78 8.85
CA TRP A 102 -1.61 -10.46 8.93
C TRP A 102 -1.41 -11.95 8.72
N GLN A 103 -2.03 -12.74 9.58
CA GLN A 103 -2.28 -14.15 9.33
C GLN A 103 -3.79 -14.31 9.17
N ILE A 104 -4.21 -14.89 8.05
CA ILE A 104 -5.60 -15.07 7.68
C ILE A 104 -5.83 -16.57 7.57
N ASP A 105 -6.65 -17.11 8.45
CA ASP A 105 -6.97 -18.53 8.46
C ASP A 105 -8.24 -18.80 7.65
N PHE A 106 -8.23 -19.91 6.92
CA PHE A 106 -9.31 -20.40 6.07
C PHE A 106 -9.71 -21.80 6.55
N SER A 107 -10.98 -22.16 6.35
CA SER A 107 -11.49 -23.47 6.74
C SER A 107 -11.03 -24.62 5.82
N ARG A 108 -10.34 -24.30 4.71
CA ARG A 108 -9.90 -25.25 3.68
C ARG A 108 -8.52 -24.88 3.18
N GLU A 109 -7.80 -25.88 2.67
CA GLU A 109 -6.50 -25.66 2.05
C GLU A 109 -6.62 -24.79 0.81
N ILE A 110 -5.67 -23.88 0.65
CA ILE A 110 -5.68 -22.85 -0.37
C ILE A 110 -5.03 -23.39 -1.65
N ASP A 111 -5.62 -23.08 -2.80
CA ASP A 111 -4.96 -23.27 -4.08
C ASP A 111 -3.98 -22.10 -4.31
N VAL A 112 -2.70 -22.40 -4.10
CA VAL A 112 -1.60 -21.44 -4.18
C VAL A 112 -1.49 -20.81 -5.57
N SER A 113 -1.95 -21.48 -6.63
CA SER A 113 -1.96 -20.91 -7.99
C SER A 113 -2.91 -19.71 -8.12
N THR A 114 -3.88 -19.59 -7.22
CA THR A 114 -4.81 -18.45 -7.16
C THR A 114 -4.36 -17.36 -6.19
N LEU A 115 -3.25 -17.54 -5.49
CA LEU A 115 -2.71 -16.57 -4.53
C LEU A 115 -1.82 -15.55 -5.25
N ALA A 116 -2.40 -14.42 -5.60
CA ALA A 116 -1.70 -13.29 -6.24
C ALA A 116 -1.92 -11.96 -5.48
N ASP A 117 -1.10 -10.96 -5.77
CA ASP A 117 -1.24 -9.59 -5.24
C ASP A 117 -2.52 -8.87 -5.71
N THR A 118 -3.23 -9.44 -6.67
CA THR A 118 -4.58 -9.03 -7.08
C THR A 118 -5.67 -9.69 -6.25
N THR A 119 -5.39 -10.80 -5.57
CA THR A 119 -6.38 -11.56 -4.78
C THR A 119 -6.38 -11.20 -3.30
N ILE A 120 -5.22 -10.91 -2.72
CA ILE A 120 -5.12 -10.38 -1.36
C ILE A 120 -4.23 -9.15 -1.40
N PHE A 121 -4.77 -8.03 -0.96
CA PHE A 121 -4.07 -6.75 -1.05
C PHE A 121 -4.55 -5.76 -0.02
N ILE A 122 -3.75 -4.70 0.17
CA ILE A 122 -4.07 -3.61 1.07
C ILE A 122 -4.10 -2.31 0.29
N CYS A 123 -5.14 -1.50 0.53
CA CYS A 123 -5.22 -0.14 0.03
C CYS A 123 -5.25 0.85 1.20
N LYS A 124 -4.68 2.04 1.00
CA LYS A 124 -4.94 3.19 1.86
C LYS A 124 -6.41 3.63 1.68
N ALA A 125 -7.10 3.79 2.79
CA ALA A 125 -8.52 4.17 2.78
C ALA A 125 -8.69 5.56 2.13
N GLY A 126 -9.75 5.72 1.34
CA GLY A 126 -10.11 6.97 0.67
C GLY A 126 -9.33 7.27 -0.62
N THR A 127 -8.07 6.85 -0.75
CA THR A 127 -7.26 7.11 -1.96
C THR A 127 -7.21 5.94 -2.93
N GLY A 128 -7.34 4.70 -2.43
CA GLY A 128 -7.21 3.48 -3.25
C GLY A 128 -5.75 3.12 -3.56
N GLU A 129 -4.80 3.90 -3.05
CA GLU A 129 -3.38 3.66 -3.18
C GLU A 129 -3.02 2.28 -2.61
N ARG A 130 -2.42 1.42 -3.43
CA ARG A 130 -1.98 0.09 -3.02
C ARG A 130 -0.79 0.22 -2.06
N HIS A 131 -0.95 -0.34 -0.87
CA HIS A 131 0.17 -0.56 0.06
C HIS A 131 0.86 -1.86 -0.33
N ARG A 132 2.16 -1.81 -0.62
CA ARG A 132 2.90 -2.99 -1.08
C ARG A 132 3.00 -4.04 0.03
N VAL A 133 2.61 -5.26 -0.29
CA VAL A 133 2.67 -6.42 0.59
C VAL A 133 3.28 -7.61 -0.16
N THR A 134 3.88 -8.53 0.58
CA THR A 134 4.13 -9.89 0.12
C THR A 134 3.03 -10.78 0.68
N VAL A 135 2.60 -11.74 -0.13
CA VAL A 135 1.54 -12.69 0.23
C VAL A 135 2.10 -14.09 0.04
N GLY A 136 1.99 -14.92 1.07
CA GLY A 136 2.49 -16.28 1.05
C GLY A 136 1.61 -17.23 1.85
N VAL A 137 1.64 -18.50 1.49
CA VAL A 137 0.94 -19.55 2.23
C VAL A 137 1.62 -19.75 3.60
N ALA A 138 0.81 -19.96 4.62
CA ALA A 138 1.24 -20.30 5.96
C ALA A 138 0.49 -21.56 6.44
N SER A 139 1.05 -22.21 7.46
CA SER A 139 0.38 -23.29 8.16
C SER A 139 -0.69 -22.72 9.09
N GLY A 140 -1.91 -23.25 9.01
CA GLY A 140 -2.94 -23.00 10.01
C GLY A 140 -2.72 -23.81 11.29
N PRO A 141 -3.68 -23.76 12.23
CA PRO A 141 -3.61 -24.43 13.54
C PRO A 141 -3.35 -25.94 13.48
N ASP A 142 -3.80 -26.57 12.40
CA ASP A 142 -3.71 -27.99 12.11
C ASP A 142 -2.47 -28.35 11.27
N ASN A 143 -1.54 -27.41 11.11
CA ASN A 143 -0.34 -27.52 10.29
C ASN A 143 -0.61 -27.78 8.78
N ARG A 144 -1.84 -27.52 8.31
CA ARG A 144 -2.19 -27.57 6.88
C ARG A 144 -2.02 -26.21 6.24
N ALA A 145 -1.98 -26.16 4.90
CA ALA A 145 -1.89 -24.94 4.10
C ALA A 145 -3.22 -24.16 4.07
N THR A 146 -3.77 -23.89 5.24
CA THR A 146 -5.07 -23.27 5.52
C THR A 146 -4.92 -21.82 5.95
N ALA A 147 -3.72 -21.24 5.93
CA ALA A 147 -3.50 -19.84 6.29
C ALA A 147 -2.73 -19.08 5.20
N VAL A 148 -2.88 -17.76 5.19
CA VAL A 148 -2.06 -16.82 4.39
C VAL A 148 -1.39 -15.83 5.32
N ARG A 149 -0.10 -15.59 5.09
CA ARG A 149 0.63 -14.46 5.66
C ARG A 149 0.66 -13.30 4.67
N VAL A 150 0.30 -12.12 5.14
CA VAL A 150 0.42 -10.84 4.42
C VAL A 150 1.40 -9.95 5.18
N THR A 151 2.56 -9.71 4.59
CA THR A 151 3.64 -8.92 5.20
C THR A 151 3.83 -7.62 4.45
N PRO A 152 3.71 -6.45 5.11
CA PRO A 152 3.97 -5.17 4.48
C PRO A 152 5.45 -5.06 4.06
N VAL A 153 5.71 -4.68 2.81
CA VAL A 153 7.09 -4.50 2.30
C VAL A 153 7.76 -3.27 2.94
N GLN A 154 6.95 -2.30 3.33
CA GLN A 154 7.34 -1.11 4.08
C GLN A 154 6.31 -0.86 5.18
N PRO A 155 6.70 -0.29 6.34
CA PRO A 155 5.75 0.02 7.40
C PRO A 155 4.58 0.89 6.90
N TYR A 156 3.39 0.65 7.43
CA TYR A 156 2.26 1.54 7.22
C TYR A 156 2.55 2.92 7.83
N THR A 157 1.95 3.97 7.28
CA THR A 157 2.04 5.31 7.85
C THR A 157 1.28 5.35 9.17
N GLY A 158 1.95 5.73 10.26
CA GLY A 158 1.32 5.90 11.57
C GLY A 158 0.18 6.92 11.53
N GLY A 159 -0.94 6.61 12.18
CA GLY A 159 -2.18 7.38 12.11
C GLY A 159 -2.99 7.18 10.82
N GLY A 160 -2.47 6.40 9.86
CA GLY A 160 -3.16 6.09 8.62
C GLY A 160 -4.32 5.11 8.78
N SER A 161 -5.24 5.15 7.82
CA SER A 161 -6.34 4.20 7.68
C SER A 161 -6.17 3.39 6.40
N TYR A 162 -6.39 2.08 6.51
CA TYR A 162 -6.15 1.12 5.43
C TYR A 162 -7.28 0.09 5.40
N VAL A 163 -7.40 -0.61 4.28
CA VAL A 163 -8.34 -1.71 4.10
C VAL A 163 -7.61 -2.88 3.46
N LEU A 164 -7.65 -4.03 4.12
CA LEU A 164 -7.23 -5.32 3.55
C LEU A 164 -8.42 -5.92 2.80
N TYR A 165 -8.19 -6.35 1.57
CA TYR A 165 -9.18 -7.01 0.71
C TYR A 165 -8.74 -8.44 0.41
N ILE A 166 -9.72 -9.33 0.37
CA ILE A 166 -9.60 -10.71 -0.11
C ILE A 166 -10.66 -10.88 -1.20
N GLU A 167 -10.22 -11.17 -2.42
CA GLU A 167 -11.09 -11.36 -3.56
C GLU A 167 -11.83 -12.69 -3.50
N LYS A 168 -13.05 -12.69 -4.02
CA LYS A 168 -13.87 -13.90 -4.16
C LYS A 168 -13.18 -14.99 -5.00
N SER A 169 -12.30 -14.58 -5.91
CA SER A 169 -11.57 -15.49 -6.82
C SER A 169 -10.52 -16.34 -6.13
N LEU A 170 -10.19 -16.08 -4.86
CA LEU A 170 -9.32 -16.97 -4.09
C LEU A 170 -10.00 -18.35 -3.96
N LYS A 171 -9.28 -19.40 -4.37
CA LYS A 171 -9.81 -20.74 -4.52
C LYS A 171 -9.16 -21.69 -3.50
N SER A 172 -9.93 -22.65 -3.04
CA SER A 172 -9.40 -23.80 -2.29
C SER A 172 -8.86 -24.87 -3.25
N LYS A 173 -8.03 -25.79 -2.75
CA LYS A 173 -7.57 -26.95 -3.55
C LYS A 173 -8.69 -27.87 -4.03
N SER A 174 -9.84 -27.83 -3.38
CA SER A 174 -11.03 -28.59 -3.77
C SER A 174 -11.98 -27.80 -4.68
N ASP A 175 -11.48 -26.75 -5.35
CA ASP A 175 -12.20 -25.91 -6.32
C ASP A 175 -13.42 -25.12 -5.78
N PHE A 176 -13.50 -24.94 -4.46
CA PHE A 176 -14.46 -24.00 -3.86
C PHE A 176 -13.88 -22.60 -3.77
N PHE A 177 -14.71 -21.60 -4.07
CA PHE A 177 -14.43 -20.17 -3.91
C PHE A 177 -14.96 -19.64 -2.59
N LEU A 178 -14.52 -18.45 -2.20
CA LEU A 178 -15.22 -17.69 -1.17
C LEU A 178 -16.65 -17.37 -1.65
N ARG A 179 -17.61 -17.34 -0.72
CA ARG A 179 -19.00 -16.97 -1.06
C ARG A 179 -19.08 -15.53 -1.58
N GLN A 180 -18.31 -14.64 -0.95
CA GLN A 180 -18.12 -13.25 -1.31
C GLN A 180 -16.68 -12.84 -0.96
N GLY A 181 -16.17 -11.77 -1.58
CA GLY A 181 -14.92 -11.17 -1.13
C GLY A 181 -15.05 -10.63 0.29
N ILE A 182 -13.94 -10.46 0.99
CA ILE A 182 -13.89 -9.93 2.35
C ILE A 182 -13.12 -8.62 2.35
N ARG A 183 -13.58 -7.64 3.14
CA ARG A 183 -12.82 -6.42 3.42
C ARG A 183 -12.66 -6.21 4.92
N LEU A 184 -11.46 -5.80 5.33
CA LEU A 184 -11.09 -5.54 6.71
C LEU A 184 -10.47 -4.14 6.81
N PRO A 185 -11.24 -3.12 7.26
CA PRO A 185 -10.68 -1.81 7.56
C PRO A 185 -9.87 -1.85 8.87
N PHE A 186 -8.77 -1.12 8.93
CA PHE A 186 -7.94 -0.99 10.13
C PHE A 186 -7.24 0.37 10.23
N LEU A 187 -6.93 0.78 11.46
CA LEU A 187 -6.16 1.98 11.78
C LEU A 187 -4.75 1.61 12.23
N VAL A 188 -3.78 2.47 11.94
CA VAL A 188 -2.38 2.29 12.33
C VAL A 188 -2.04 3.20 13.49
N SER A 189 -1.49 2.66 14.57
CA SER A 189 -1.04 3.45 15.71
C SER A 189 0.07 4.40 15.31
N ILE A 190 0.07 5.61 15.86
CA ILE A 190 1.19 6.54 15.72
C ILE A 190 2.32 6.00 16.60
N LYS A 191 3.50 5.74 16.02
CA LYS A 191 4.68 5.41 16.80
C LYS A 191 5.05 6.66 17.61
N GLN A 192 4.73 6.67 18.91
CA GLN A 192 5.11 7.80 19.77
C GLN A 192 6.64 7.94 19.74
N PRO A 193 7.21 9.13 19.47
CA PRO A 193 8.60 9.36 19.80
C PRO A 193 8.74 9.21 21.32
N LEU A 194 9.73 8.45 21.79
CA LEU A 194 10.04 8.38 23.21
C LEU A 194 10.16 9.81 23.75
N SER A 195 9.24 10.21 24.63
CA SER A 195 9.30 11.53 25.24
C SER A 195 10.61 11.64 26.02
N ARG A 196 11.27 12.80 25.96
CA ARG A 196 12.50 13.07 26.74
C ARG A 196 12.31 12.81 28.24
N THR A 197 11.06 12.80 28.72
CA THR A 197 10.68 12.44 30.09
C THR A 197 10.96 10.98 30.43
N ALA A 198 10.80 10.05 29.48
CA ALA A 198 11.08 8.62 29.69
C ALA A 198 12.60 8.31 29.83
N LEU A 199 13.47 9.19 29.33
CA LEU A 199 14.93 9.03 29.47
C LEU A 199 15.45 9.41 30.87
N LYS A 200 14.71 10.23 31.63
CA LYS A 200 15.12 10.64 32.99
C LYS A 200 14.85 9.58 34.07
N GLN A 201 13.97 8.61 33.81
CA GLN A 201 13.67 7.52 34.76
C GLN A 201 14.59 6.30 34.64
N ARG A 202 15.44 6.21 33.60
CA ARG A 202 16.40 5.08 33.43
C ARG A 202 17.81 5.37 33.95
N ARG A 203 18.03 6.43 34.73
CA ARG A 203 19.31 6.70 35.39
C ARG A 203 19.11 6.98 36.88
N LEU A 204 19.13 5.91 37.69
CA LEU A 204 19.71 5.78 39.05
C LEU A 204 19.82 4.25 39.35
N PRO A 205 20.78 3.79 40.18
CA PRO A 205 21.49 2.52 39.97
C PRO A 205 20.94 1.30 40.74
N ALA A 206 21.41 0.12 40.30
CA ALA A 206 20.95 -1.23 40.61
C ALA A 206 21.18 -1.73 42.05
N LEU A 207 20.32 -2.67 42.49
CA LEU A 207 20.68 -3.73 43.43
C LEU A 207 20.05 -5.07 43.01
N ARG A 208 20.95 -5.98 42.58
CA ARG A 208 20.93 -7.47 42.61
C ARG A 208 19.59 -8.22 42.55
N GLN A 209 19.43 -9.07 41.52
CA GLN A 209 19.49 -10.55 41.60
C GLN A 209 18.95 -11.18 40.29
N TYR A 210 19.60 -12.28 39.85
CA TYR A 210 19.12 -13.41 39.02
C TYR A 210 18.12 -13.13 37.88
N GLY A 211 18.28 -13.60 36.64
CA GLY A 211 19.09 -14.63 36.03
C GLY A 211 18.71 -14.67 34.54
N HIS A 212 19.39 -15.55 33.80
CA HIS A 212 19.17 -15.80 32.37
C HIS A 212 17.69 -15.85 31.96
N ASP A 213 17.31 -15.08 30.93
CA ASP A 213 16.60 -15.60 29.76
C ASP A 213 16.29 -14.49 28.75
N PHE A 214 17.04 -14.50 27.66
CA PHE A 214 16.82 -13.66 26.48
C PHE A 214 15.82 -14.39 25.57
N LEU A 215 14.53 -14.37 25.91
CA LEU A 215 13.49 -14.94 25.06
C LEU A 215 13.01 -13.91 24.04
N ARG A 216 13.18 -14.27 22.77
CA ARG A 216 12.52 -13.68 21.60
C ARG A 216 11.04 -13.45 21.92
N GLN A 217 10.56 -12.21 21.77
CA GLN A 217 9.13 -11.94 21.72
C GLN A 217 8.55 -12.54 20.42
N ARG A 218 8.24 -13.84 20.46
CA ARG A 218 7.18 -14.41 19.63
C ARG A 218 5.87 -13.90 20.21
N ASN A 219 5.28 -12.92 19.55
CA ASN A 219 3.88 -12.56 19.77
C ASN A 219 2.99 -13.64 19.17
N SER A 220 2.94 -14.80 19.83
CA SER A 220 1.82 -15.72 19.76
C SER A 220 0.71 -15.08 20.59
N TRP A 221 -0.34 -14.63 19.92
CA TRP A 221 -1.58 -14.25 20.57
C TRP A 221 -2.62 -15.30 20.19
N ASP A 222 -2.76 -16.30 21.05
CA ASP A 222 -3.92 -17.18 21.07
C ASP A 222 -5.18 -16.35 21.35
N ILE A 223 -6.01 -16.21 20.33
CA ILE A 223 -7.46 -15.99 20.50
C ILE A 223 -8.16 -16.94 19.52
N PHE A 224 -8.16 -18.23 19.86
CA PHE A 224 -9.12 -19.16 19.30
C PHE A 224 -10.49 -18.86 19.91
N ARG A 225 -11.33 -18.17 19.13
CA ARG A 225 -12.76 -18.45 18.93
C ARG A 225 -13.39 -17.25 18.22
N THR A 226 -13.49 -17.36 16.90
CA THR A 226 -14.69 -16.91 16.20
C THR A 226 -15.08 -18.05 15.27
N PHE A 227 -15.96 -18.91 15.79
CA PHE A 227 -16.79 -19.78 14.97
C PHE A 227 -17.54 -18.88 13.99
N ALA A 228 -17.26 -18.97 12.70
CA ALA A 228 -18.32 -18.78 11.72
C ALA A 228 -19.20 -20.05 11.82
N ALA A 229 -20.09 -20.06 12.82
CA ALA A 229 -21.22 -20.96 12.79
C ALA A 229 -22.05 -20.59 11.57
N MET A 230 -21.95 -21.38 10.50
CA MET A 230 -23.06 -21.51 9.57
C MET A 230 -24.13 -22.33 10.30
N PRO A 231 -25.40 -21.87 10.37
CA PRO A 231 -26.47 -22.77 10.74
C PRO A 231 -26.64 -23.79 9.62
N ASP A 232 -26.43 -25.07 9.93
CA ASP A 232 -27.13 -26.15 9.24
C ASP A 232 -28.59 -26.07 9.67
N VAL A 233 -29.48 -25.82 8.71
CA VAL A 233 -30.90 -26.19 8.81
C VAL A 233 -31.31 -26.66 7.41
N ASP A 234 -31.83 -27.89 7.41
CA ASP A 234 -32.32 -28.76 6.33
C ASP A 234 -32.68 -28.13 4.96
#